data_AF-A0A4P6B4B2-F1
#
_entry.id   AF-A0A4P6B4B2-F1
#
_cell.length_a   1.000
_cell.length_b   1.000
_cell.length_c   1.000
_cell.angle_alpha   90.00
_cell.angle_beta   90.00
_cell.angle_gamma   90.00
#
_symmetry.space_group_name_H-M   'P 1'
#
loop_
_entity.id
_entity.type
_entity.pdbx_description
1 polymer ?
#
loop_
_entity_poly.entity_id
_entity_poly.type
_entity_poly.pdbx_seq_one_letter_code
_entity_poly.pdbx_strand_id
1 'polypeptide(L)'
;MEPVMAALRELSCRPEIQVLDPGSHCVVLREWLAKRPDVEAVYSNRSDGTFIFSQPPAALANARIRPWWQRAMAGEEYISTVYVSAITRKPCRTLSLPIRDGSGRIVGVLAADVSLT
;
A
#
# COMPACT_ATOMS: atom_id res chain seq x y z
N MET A 1 2.58 4.69 -14.15
CA MET A 1 2.86 4.81 -12.70
C MET A 1 2.18 5.99 -12.05
N GLU A 2 2.30 7.22 -12.58
CA GLU A 2 1.62 8.40 -12.00
C GLU A 2 0.10 8.20 -11.81
N PRO A 3 -0.65 7.56 -12.74
CA PRO A 3 -2.08 7.28 -12.52
C PRO A 3 -2.35 6.40 -11.29
N VAL A 4 -1.46 5.46 -10.97
CA VAL A 4 -1.58 4.59 -9.80
C VAL A 4 -1.24 5.35 -8.52
N MET A 5 -0.21 6.20 -8.53
CA MET A 5 0.13 7.02 -7.37
C MET A 5 -0.99 8.01 -7.05
N ALA A 6 -1.52 8.72 -8.06
CA ALA A 6 -2.66 9.61 -7.89
C ALA A 6 -3.88 8.88 -7.30
N ALA A 7 -4.17 7.68 -7.80
CA ALA A 7 -5.24 6.85 -7.28
C ALA A 7 -5.00 6.36 -5.84
N LEU A 8 -3.75 6.10 -5.44
CA LEU A 8 -3.41 5.78 -4.05
C LEU A 8 -3.60 7.00 -3.15
N ARG A 9 -3.27 8.21 -3.61
CA ARG A 9 -3.49 9.45 -2.84
C ARG A 9 -4.98 9.61 -2.51
N GLU A 10 -5.84 9.52 -3.53
CA GLU A 10 -7.29 9.56 -3.35
C GLU A 10 -7.78 8.48 -2.38
N LEU A 11 -7.27 7.26 -2.53
CA LEU A 11 -7.64 6.13 -1.67
C LEU A 11 -7.23 6.35 -0.21
N SER A 12 -6.07 6.96 0.04
CA SER A 12 -5.55 7.23 1.38
C SER A 12 -6.35 8.26 2.17
N CYS A 13 -7.06 9.14 1.47
CA CYS A 13 -7.94 10.14 2.06
C CYS A 13 -9.34 9.60 2.40
N ARG A 14 -9.64 8.34 2.05
CA ARG A 14 -10.93 7.72 2.38
C ARG A 14 -11.04 7.41 3.87
N PRO A 15 -12.13 7.78 4.56
CA PRO A 15 -12.33 7.47 5.97
C PRO A 15 -12.14 5.98 6.29
N GLU A 16 -12.58 5.11 5.38
CA GLU A 16 -12.46 3.65 5.47
C GLU A 16 -11.00 3.17 5.54
N ILE A 17 -10.05 3.95 5.02
CA ILE A 17 -8.60 3.69 5.09
C ILE A 17 -7.97 4.37 6.32
N GLN A 18 -8.48 5.52 6.73
CA GLN A 18 -7.91 6.27 7.87
C GLN A 18 -8.20 5.62 9.23
N VAL A 19 -9.29 4.85 9.35
CA VAL A 19 -9.68 4.17 10.60
C VAL A 19 -8.84 2.92 10.91
N LEU A 20 -8.02 2.44 9.96
CA LEU A 20 -7.15 1.27 10.12
C LEU A 20 -7.89 -0.02 10.55
N ASP A 21 -9.13 -0.18 10.08
CA ASP A 21 -9.96 -1.35 10.31
C ASP A 21 -9.74 -2.41 9.21
N PRO A 22 -9.41 -3.67 9.56
CA PRO A 22 -9.20 -4.72 8.56
C PRO A 22 -10.41 -5.00 7.66
N GLY A 23 -11.64 -4.90 8.19
CA GLY A 23 -12.87 -5.13 7.43
C GLY A 23 -13.10 -4.04 6.39
N SER A 24 -12.99 -2.77 6.79
CA SER A 24 -13.08 -1.62 5.89
C SER A 24 -12.00 -1.66 4.80
N HIS A 25 -10.75 -1.95 5.18
CA HIS A 25 -9.65 -2.08 4.23
C HIS A 25 -9.88 -3.21 3.24
N CYS A 26 -10.37 -4.37 3.69
CA CYS A 26 -10.66 -5.51 2.82
C CYS A 26 -11.61 -5.14 1.68
N VAL A 27 -12.74 -4.52 2.00
CA VAL A 27 -13.75 -4.12 1.00
C VAL A 27 -13.15 -3.10 0.03
N VAL A 28 -12.62 -2.01 0.57
CA VAL A 28 -12.17 -0.87 -0.22
C VAL A 28 -10.97 -1.20 -1.11
N LEU A 29 -9.99 -1.94 -0.59
CA LEU A 29 -8.77 -2.27 -1.33
C LEU A 29 -9.03 -3.33 -2.40
N ARG A 30 -9.93 -4.30 -2.16
CA ARG A 30 -10.33 -5.27 -3.19
C ARG A 30 -11.03 -4.62 -4.37
N GLU A 31 -11.98 -3.72 -4.10
CA GLU A 31 -12.68 -2.97 -5.15
C GLU A 31 -11.72 -2.07 -5.94
N TRP A 32 -10.76 -1.44 -5.26
CA TRP A 32 -9.76 -0.59 -5.90
C TRP A 32 -8.81 -1.40 -6.81
N LEU A 33 -8.37 -2.57 -6.35
CA LEU A 33 -7.51 -3.50 -7.10
C LEU A 33 -8.23 -4.06 -8.33
N ALA A 34 -9.49 -4.47 -8.20
CA ALA A 34 -10.27 -5.06 -9.30
C ALA A 34 -10.42 -4.13 -10.52
N LYS A 35 -10.29 -2.82 -10.32
CA LYS A 35 -10.38 -1.80 -11.37
C LYS A 35 -9.04 -1.49 -12.06
N ARG A 36 -7.94 -2.15 -11.64
CA ARG A 36 -6.57 -1.81 -12.04
C ARG A 36 -5.78 -3.04 -12.48
N PRO A 37 -5.88 -3.44 -13.77
CA PRO A 37 -5.18 -4.62 -14.27
C PRO A 37 -3.64 -4.49 -14.28
N ASP A 38 -3.11 -3.26 -14.19
CA ASP A 38 -1.69 -2.95 -14.08
C ASP A 38 -1.12 -3.13 -12.66
N VAL A 39 -1.99 -3.27 -11.65
CA VAL A 39 -1.62 -3.48 -10.25
C VAL A 39 -1.77 -4.96 -9.89
N GLU A 40 -0.68 -5.56 -9.42
CA GLU A 40 -0.66 -6.97 -9.05
C GLU A 40 -0.96 -7.23 -7.57
N ALA A 41 -0.71 -6.24 -6.71
CA ALA A 41 -1.00 -6.32 -5.29
C ALA A 41 -1.31 -4.95 -4.68
N VAL A 42 -2.18 -4.93 -3.67
CA VAL A 42 -2.43 -3.76 -2.82
C VAL A 42 -2.45 -4.19 -1.36
N TYR A 43 -1.85 -3.38 -0.49
CA TYR A 43 -1.73 -3.67 0.92
C TYR A 43 -1.64 -2.41 1.76
N SER A 44 -1.94 -2.58 3.05
CA SER A 44 -1.89 -1.51 4.04
C SER A 44 -1.28 -2.02 5.33
N ASN A 45 -0.56 -1.14 6.02
CA ASN A 45 0.18 -1.46 7.24
C ASN A 45 -0.11 -0.47 8.35
N ARG A 46 -0.03 -0.93 9.60
CA ARG A 46 0.01 -0.06 10.78
C ARG A 46 1.38 0.62 10.91
N SER A 47 1.47 1.58 11.82
CA SER A 47 2.71 2.31 12.15
C SER A 47 3.84 1.45 12.75
N ASP A 48 3.56 0.21 13.16
CA ASP A 48 4.56 -0.77 13.59
C ASP A 48 4.99 -1.76 12.47
N GLY A 49 4.43 -1.61 11.27
CA GLY A 49 4.72 -2.43 10.09
C GLY A 49 3.85 -3.69 9.95
N THR A 50 2.96 -3.97 10.91
CA THR A 50 2.01 -5.09 10.79
C THR A 50 1.04 -4.85 9.63
N PHE A 51 0.69 -5.91 8.90
CA PHE A 51 -0.29 -5.82 7.81
C PHE A 51 -1.70 -5.71 8.37
N ILE A 52 -2.46 -4.72 7.91
CA ILE A 52 -3.89 -4.59 8.16
C ILE A 52 -4.65 -5.44 7.13
N PHE A 53 -4.26 -5.29 5.86
CA PHE A 53 -4.81 -6.04 4.75
C PHE A 53 -3.77 -6.17 3.63
N SER A 54 -3.84 -7.27 2.88
CA SER A 54 -3.07 -7.49 1.66
C SER A 54 -3.88 -8.35 0.69
N GLN A 55 -3.92 -7.95 -0.57
CA GLN A 55 -4.44 -8.75 -1.67
C GLN A 55 -3.44 -8.73 -2.83
N PRO A 56 -2.88 -9.88 -3.25
CA PRO A 56 -2.97 -11.21 -2.60
C PRO A 56 -2.44 -11.22 -1.15
N PRO A 57 -2.69 -12.30 -0.36
CA PRO A 57 -2.16 -12.41 1.00
C PRO A 57 -0.65 -12.16 1.04
N ALA A 58 -0.21 -11.35 2.00
CA ALA A 58 1.20 -10.99 2.11
C ALA A 58 2.06 -12.23 2.39
N ALA A 59 3.18 -12.36 1.68
CA ALA A 59 4.19 -13.39 1.95
C ALA A 59 5.19 -12.98 3.05
N LEU A 60 4.96 -11.83 3.69
CA LEU A 60 5.84 -11.20 4.67
C LEU A 60 5.13 -11.10 6.02
N ALA A 61 5.85 -11.39 7.10
CA ALA A 61 5.31 -11.24 8.45
C ALA A 61 5.12 -9.76 8.86
N ASN A 62 6.01 -8.87 8.41
CA ASN A 62 5.99 -7.45 8.77
C ASN A 62 6.72 -6.58 7.71
N ALA A 63 6.21 -5.38 7.46
CA ALA A 63 6.73 -4.44 6.47
C ALA A 63 7.81 -3.47 6.99
N ARG A 64 8.06 -3.39 8.30
CA ARG A 64 8.87 -2.34 8.95
C ARG A 64 10.29 -2.17 8.40
N ILE A 65 10.90 -3.25 7.94
CA ILE A 65 12.26 -3.22 7.38
C ILE A 65 12.28 -2.91 5.88
N ARG A 66 11.10 -2.77 5.24
CA ARG A 66 11.00 -2.53 3.81
C ARG A 66 11.21 -1.04 3.52
N PRO A 67 12.05 -0.68 2.53
CA PRO A 67 12.31 0.72 2.21
C PRO A 67 11.04 1.51 1.89
N TRP A 68 10.11 0.93 1.13
CA TRP A 68 8.84 1.58 0.79
C TRP A 68 8.01 1.92 2.03
N TRP A 69 8.02 1.05 3.05
CA TRP A 69 7.32 1.30 4.30
C TRP A 69 8.00 2.41 5.10
N GLN A 70 9.33 2.36 5.20
CA GLN A 70 10.11 3.33 5.96
C GLN A 70 9.99 4.75 5.37
N ARG A 71 10.02 4.88 4.04
CA ARG A 71 9.86 6.15 3.34
C ARG A 71 8.46 6.72 3.51
N ALA A 72 7.44 5.88 3.38
CA ALA A 72 6.06 6.30 3.64
C ALA A 72 5.83 6.74 5.09
N MET A 73 6.39 6.03 6.07
CA MET A 73 6.32 6.44 7.48
C MET A 73 7.13 7.70 7.80
N ALA A 74 8.13 8.05 6.98
CA ALA A 74 8.81 9.34 7.03
C ALA A 74 7.97 10.49 6.42
N GLY A 75 6.77 10.20 5.91
CA GLY A 75 5.84 11.17 5.35
C GLY A 75 5.95 11.35 3.84
N GLU A 76 6.71 10.51 3.15
CA GLU A 76 6.98 10.65 1.73
C GLU A 76 6.11 9.74 0.85
N GLU A 77 5.82 10.21 -0.35
CA GLU A 77 5.47 9.30 -1.45
C GLU A 77 6.74 8.66 -2.00
N TYR A 78 6.69 7.37 -2.25
CA TYR A 78 7.86 6.61 -2.68
C TYR A 78 7.52 5.63 -3.79
N ILE A 79 8.43 5.52 -4.77
CA ILE A 79 8.39 4.51 -5.82
C ILE A 79 9.72 3.76 -5.78
N SER A 80 9.68 2.46 -5.52
CA SER A 80 10.90 1.65 -5.45
C SER A 80 11.62 1.57 -6.79
N THR A 81 12.89 1.14 -6.77
CA THR A 81 13.52 0.52 -7.94
C THR A 81 12.79 -0.78 -8.30
N VAL A 82 13.06 -1.32 -9.49
CA VAL A 82 12.53 -2.64 -9.87
C VAL A 82 13.10 -3.71 -8.94
N TYR A 83 12.24 -4.61 -8.47
CA TYR A 83 12.66 -5.79 -7.72
C TYR A 83 11.67 -6.95 -7.95
N VAL A 84 12.01 -8.14 -7.48
CA VAL A 84 11.11 -9.30 -7.57
C VAL A 84 10.14 -9.29 -6.39
N SER A 85 8.84 -9.19 -6.70
CA SER A 85 7.73 -9.22 -5.75
C SER A 85 7.82 -10.44 -4.83
N ALA A 86 7.70 -10.21 -3.53
CA ALA A 86 7.61 -11.31 -2.56
C ALA A 86 6.25 -12.04 -2.67
N ILE A 87 5.23 -11.38 -3.20
CA ILE A 87 3.86 -11.88 -3.30
C ILE A 87 3.68 -12.69 -4.59
N THR A 88 3.99 -12.11 -5.74
CA THR A 88 3.70 -12.71 -7.05
C THR A 88 4.90 -13.38 -7.70
N ARG A 89 6.11 -13.16 -7.17
CA ARG A 89 7.40 -13.61 -7.75
C ARG A 89 7.70 -13.03 -9.13
N LYS A 90 7.07 -11.92 -9.51
CA LYS A 90 7.30 -11.19 -10.76
C LYS A 90 8.08 -9.88 -10.53
N PRO A 91 8.80 -9.36 -11.54
CA PRO A 91 9.36 -8.02 -11.47
C PRO A 91 8.26 -6.96 -11.29
N CYS A 92 8.39 -6.13 -10.24
CA CYS A 92 7.45 -5.07 -9.93
C CYS A 92 8.15 -3.80 -9.46
N ARG A 93 7.38 -2.72 -9.32
CA ARG A 93 7.74 -1.54 -8.51
C ARG A 93 6.66 -1.31 -7.47
N THR A 94 7.07 -1.05 -6.23
CA THR A 94 6.15 -0.68 -5.15
C THR A 94 5.98 0.82 -5.12
N LEU A 95 4.73 1.26 -5.11
CA LEU A 95 4.33 2.62 -4.82
C LEU A 95 3.79 2.64 -3.39
N SER A 96 4.18 3.61 -2.58
CA SER A 96 3.77 3.70 -1.18
C SER A 96 3.64 5.15 -0.72
N LEU A 97 2.70 5.40 0.18
CA LEU A 97 2.46 6.71 0.79
C LEU A 97 1.90 6.58 2.22
N PRO A 98 1.99 7.64 3.05
CA PRO A 98 1.43 7.63 4.41
C PRO A 98 -0.10 7.64 4.41
N ILE A 99 -0.68 6.87 5.32
CA ILE A 99 -2.06 7.06 5.78
C ILE A 99 -2.03 8.05 6.94
N ARG A 100 -2.84 9.11 6.87
CA ARG A 100 -2.93 10.13 7.91
C ARG A 100 -4.30 10.09 8.57
N ASP A 101 -4.34 10.22 9.90
CA ASP A 101 -5.59 10.39 10.64
C ASP A 101 -6.12 11.84 10.51
N GLY A 102 -7.29 12.12 11.09
CA GLY A 102 -7.91 13.45 11.04
C GLY A 102 -7.08 14.58 11.68
N SER A 103 -6.03 14.26 12.43
CA SER A 103 -5.08 15.25 12.97
C SER A 103 -3.87 15.51 12.05
N GLY A 104 -3.78 14.80 10.92
CA GLY A 104 -2.64 14.84 10.00
C GLY A 104 -1.46 13.94 10.40
N ARG A 105 -1.56 13.24 11.54
CA ARG A 105 -0.55 12.31 12.03
C ARG A 105 -0.50 11.06 11.15
N ILE A 106 0.70 10.59 10.84
CA ILE A 106 0.89 9.34 10.10
C ILE A 106 0.57 8.16 11.01
N VAL A 107 -0.41 7.36 10.63
CA VAL A 107 -0.91 6.21 11.40
C VAL A 107 -0.67 4.87 10.70
N GLY A 108 -0.30 4.89 9.42
CA GLY A 108 -0.01 3.70 8.65
C GLY A 108 0.56 4.00 7.27
N VAL A 109 0.67 2.96 6.46
CA VAL A 109 1.15 3.04 5.08
C VAL A 109 0.12 2.38 4.18
N LEU A 110 -0.13 2.98 3.02
CA LEU A 110 -0.86 2.38 1.91
C LEU A 110 0.12 2.17 0.76
N ALA A 111 0.10 0.98 0.15
CA ALA A 111 1.03 0.63 -0.92
C ALA A 111 0.42 -0.32 -1.94
N ALA A 112 0.98 -0.30 -3.14
CA ALA A 112 0.61 -1.21 -4.23
C ALA A 112 1.84 -1.59 -5.07
N ASP A 113 1.83 -2.81 -5.59
CA ASP A 113 2.84 -3.30 -6.53
C ASP A 113 2.30 -3.22 -7.95
N VAL A 114 3.03 -2.53 -8.83
CA VAL A 114 2.73 -2.43 -10.26
C VAL A 114 3.60 -3.42 -11.02
N SER A 115 2.97 -4.26 -11.84
CA SER A 115 3.66 -5.25 -12.66
C SER A 115 4.41 -4.56 -13.81
N LEU A 116 5.57 -5.10 -14.19
CA LEU A 116 6.35 -4.65 -15.35
C LEU A 116 6.37 -5.66 -16.50
N THR A 117 5.48 -6.66 -16.43
CA THR A 117 5.27 -7.69 -17.45
C THR A 117 4.77 -7.12 -18.77
#